data_AF-A0A126P8D1-F1
#
_entry.id   AF-A0A126P8D1-F1
#
_cell.length_a   1.000
_cell.length_b   1.000
_cell.length_c   1.000
_cell.angle_alpha   90.00
_cell.angle_beta   90.00
_cell.angle_gamma   90.00
#
_symmetry.space_group_name_H-M   'P 1'
#
loop_
_entity.id
_entity.type
_entity.pdbx_description
1 polymer ?
#
loop_
_entity_poly.entity_id
_entity_poly.type
_entity_poly.pdbx_seq_one_letter_code
_entity_poly.pdbx_strand_id
1 'polypeptide(L)'
;MSTLFTKAYGQTATLDPVIVATLNLALQLEYLEYYYYDTALNSSGLLTPEQTTAFTIIRNDEKLHISTLLSVLKTAAIPDPTRAGYDYTTSQNKTRSPLMPAFASLGGTTSPTTGMFTDNATFLLVGQNFVDTGVRAYKGGAANLISQKDILEAALNIHSVEARHSSRIRSFRRGGIQGTTPPKSWITPDETPGALLPNNGVAGAPAMVSPYAAGADATKYPAENNVTQATLALTTSGIASATAGAEAFDEPLDAATVKAIAKNFAANPAALFN
;
A
#
# COMPACT_ATOMS: atom_id res chain seq x y z
N MET A 1 -22.38 5.07 9.22
CA MET A 1 -21.05 5.48 9.73
C MET A 1 -21.12 6.69 10.66
N SER A 2 -21.63 7.87 10.25
CA SER A 2 -21.72 9.09 11.11
C SER A 2 -22.13 8.87 12.58
N THR A 3 -23.10 8.00 12.84
CA THR A 3 -23.62 7.71 14.19
C THR A 3 -22.65 6.96 15.12
N LEU A 4 -21.65 6.24 14.62
CA LEU A 4 -20.68 5.50 15.44
C LEU A 4 -19.84 6.49 16.26
N PHE A 5 -19.15 7.41 15.58
CA PHE A 5 -18.27 8.40 16.20
C PHE A 5 -19.01 9.47 17.03
N THR A 6 -20.35 9.50 17.01
CA THR A 6 -21.12 10.47 17.81
C THR A 6 -21.13 10.11 19.31
N LYS A 7 -21.02 8.83 19.69
CA LYS A 7 -21.10 8.42 21.11
C LYS A 7 -19.79 8.59 21.89
N ALA A 8 -18.64 8.32 21.29
CA ALA A 8 -17.34 8.40 21.98
C ALA A 8 -16.80 9.84 22.11
N TYR A 9 -17.04 10.69 21.11
CA TYR A 9 -16.43 12.03 21.02
C TYR A 9 -17.24 13.17 21.67
N GLY A 10 -18.19 12.83 22.54
CA GLY A 10 -19.03 13.80 23.25
C GLY A 10 -18.34 14.56 24.39
N GLN A 11 -17.07 14.27 24.69
CA GLN A 11 -16.28 14.97 25.72
C GLN A 11 -14.87 15.32 25.23
N THR A 12 -14.34 16.39 25.82
CA THR A 12 -13.22 17.23 25.37
C THR A 12 -11.82 16.59 25.54
N ALA A 13 -11.66 15.32 25.16
CA ALA A 13 -10.36 14.66 25.13
C ALA A 13 -9.63 14.95 23.82
N THR A 14 -8.48 15.63 23.89
CA THR A 14 -7.51 15.67 22.78
C THR A 14 -7.03 14.26 22.49
N LEU A 15 -6.97 13.87 21.21
CA LEU A 15 -6.42 12.57 20.82
C LEU A 15 -4.96 12.44 21.28
N ASP A 16 -4.58 11.23 21.71
CA ASP A 16 -3.19 10.93 22.07
C ASP A 16 -2.24 11.18 20.89
N PRO A 17 -1.07 11.82 21.08
CA PRO A 17 -0.13 12.13 19.99
C PRO A 17 0.29 10.92 19.15
N VAL A 18 0.38 9.71 19.73
CA VAL A 18 0.71 8.48 19.01
C VAL A 18 -0.46 8.05 18.11
N ILE A 19 -1.69 8.25 18.56
CA ILE A 19 -2.90 8.00 17.75
C ILE A 19 -3.00 9.04 16.63
N VAL A 20 -2.77 10.32 16.91
CA VAL A 20 -2.71 11.39 15.89
C VAL A 20 -1.64 11.09 14.84
N ALA A 21 -0.45 10.65 15.25
CA ALA A 21 0.62 10.28 14.33
C ALA A 21 0.27 9.03 13.49
N THR A 22 -0.38 8.03 14.10
CA THR A 22 -0.80 6.79 13.43
C THR A 22 -1.86 7.07 12.37
N LEU A 23 -2.91 7.82 12.71
CA LEU A 23 -3.99 8.16 11.79
C LEU A 23 -3.55 9.15 10.69
N ASN A 24 -2.62 10.07 10.97
CA ASN A 24 -2.05 10.92 9.93
C ASN A 24 -1.07 10.18 9.01
N LEU A 25 -0.44 9.08 9.46
CA LEU A 25 0.34 8.23 8.57
C LEU A 25 -0.57 7.48 7.60
N ALA A 26 -1.66 6.89 8.11
CA ALA A 26 -2.71 6.29 7.27
C ALA A 26 -3.27 7.31 6.26
N LEU A 27 -3.65 8.51 6.72
CA LEU A 27 -4.21 9.56 5.86
C LEU A 27 -3.28 9.97 4.70
N GLN A 28 -1.95 9.96 4.90
CA GLN A 28 -0.98 10.23 3.82
C GLN A 28 -0.91 9.10 2.78
N LEU A 29 -1.20 7.85 3.18
CA LEU A 29 -1.33 6.70 2.27
C LEU A 29 -2.67 6.76 1.52
N GLU A 30 -3.81 7.01 2.18
CA GLU A 30 -5.09 7.15 1.48
C GLU A 30 -5.03 8.25 0.39
N TYR A 31 -4.34 9.37 0.67
CA TYR A 31 -4.12 10.41 -0.34
C TYR A 31 -3.22 9.94 -1.49
N LEU A 32 -2.17 9.13 -1.21
CA LEU A 32 -1.29 8.54 -2.23
C LEU A 32 -2.09 7.65 -3.18
N GLU A 33 -2.92 6.77 -2.62
CA GLU A 33 -3.75 5.77 -3.30
C GLU A 33 -4.90 6.43 -4.07
N TYR A 34 -5.65 7.34 -3.42
CA TYR A 34 -6.72 8.13 -4.05
C TYR A 34 -6.22 8.85 -5.30
N TYR A 35 -5.11 9.60 -5.20
CA TYR A 35 -4.56 10.30 -6.35
C TYR A 35 -3.93 9.35 -7.38
N TYR A 36 -3.50 8.16 -6.98
CA TYR A 36 -2.96 7.17 -7.90
C TYR A 36 -4.06 6.60 -8.80
N TYR A 37 -5.10 6.01 -8.21
CA TYR A 37 -6.22 5.42 -8.94
C TYR A 37 -7.03 6.48 -9.70
N ASP A 38 -7.17 7.69 -9.15
CA ASP A 38 -7.81 8.80 -9.85
C ASP A 38 -6.99 9.28 -11.07
N THR A 39 -5.65 9.21 -11.04
CA THR A 39 -4.86 9.50 -12.25
C THR A 39 -5.10 8.42 -13.32
N ALA A 40 -5.13 7.14 -12.92
CA ALA A 40 -5.35 6.03 -13.83
C ALA A 40 -6.73 6.07 -14.51
N LEU A 41 -7.79 6.38 -13.77
CA LEU A 41 -9.15 6.54 -14.32
C LEU A 41 -9.27 7.68 -15.33
N ASN A 42 -8.43 8.71 -15.22
CA ASN A 42 -8.36 9.83 -16.16
C ASN A 42 -7.35 9.61 -17.31
N SER A 43 -6.69 8.45 -17.37
CA SER A 43 -5.65 8.16 -18.36
C SER A 43 -6.20 7.33 -19.52
N SER A 44 -6.40 8.00 -20.67
CA SER A 44 -7.03 7.42 -21.86
C SER A 44 -6.28 6.18 -22.36
N GLY A 45 -7.01 5.07 -22.53
CA GLY A 45 -6.47 3.80 -23.03
C GLY A 45 -5.71 2.95 -22.01
N LEU A 46 -5.48 3.43 -20.78
CA LEU A 46 -4.73 2.68 -19.76
C LEU A 46 -5.47 1.45 -19.24
N LEU A 47 -6.80 1.53 -19.07
CA LEU A 47 -7.61 0.53 -18.35
C LEU A 47 -8.62 -0.17 -19.28
N THR A 48 -8.82 -1.48 -19.07
CA THR A 48 -9.95 -2.21 -19.67
C THR A 48 -11.28 -1.81 -19.00
N PRO A 49 -12.46 -2.04 -19.61
CA PRO A 49 -13.74 -1.70 -18.98
C PRO A 49 -13.97 -2.35 -17.61
N GLU A 50 -13.48 -3.58 -17.41
CA GLU A 50 -13.52 -4.28 -16.12
C GLU A 50 -12.62 -3.60 -15.07
N GLN A 51 -11.40 -3.21 -15.48
CA GLN A 51 -10.48 -2.46 -14.64
C GLN A 51 -11.02 -1.08 -14.29
N THR A 52 -11.54 -0.32 -15.26
CA THR A 52 -12.18 1.00 -15.02
C THR A 52 -13.31 0.89 -14.00
N THR A 53 -14.12 -0.18 -14.07
CA THR A 53 -15.19 -0.45 -13.10
C THR A 53 -14.60 -0.72 -11.70
N ALA A 54 -13.59 -1.59 -11.60
CA ALA A 54 -12.95 -1.92 -10.34
C ALA A 54 -12.20 -0.73 -9.70
N PHE A 55 -11.38 -0.01 -10.46
CA PHE A 55 -10.65 1.16 -9.96
C PHE A 55 -11.58 2.34 -9.65
N THR A 56 -12.76 2.44 -10.26
CA THR A 56 -13.78 3.40 -9.83
C THR A 56 -14.30 3.09 -8.43
N ILE A 57 -14.45 1.80 -8.07
CA ILE A 57 -14.82 1.38 -6.71
C ILE A 57 -13.67 1.68 -5.75
N ILE A 58 -12.46 1.18 -6.03
CA ILE A 58 -11.25 1.40 -5.21
C ILE A 58 -11.06 2.91 -4.91
N ARG A 59 -10.95 3.75 -5.94
CA ARG A 59 -10.83 5.23 -5.82
C ARG A 59 -11.95 5.87 -4.97
N ASN A 60 -13.17 5.31 -5.00
CA ASN A 60 -14.26 5.80 -4.16
C ASN A 60 -14.15 5.35 -2.71
N ASP A 61 -13.63 4.14 -2.46
CA ASP A 61 -13.33 3.62 -1.12
C ASP A 61 -12.21 4.45 -0.46
N GLU A 62 -11.09 4.73 -1.15
CA GLU A 62 -10.02 5.65 -0.66
C GLU A 62 -10.61 6.97 -0.15
N LYS A 63 -11.56 7.52 -0.91
CA LYS A 63 -12.22 8.79 -0.58
C LYS A 63 -13.10 8.69 0.67
N LEU A 64 -13.68 7.52 0.93
CA LEU A 64 -14.42 7.23 2.17
C LEU A 64 -13.48 6.99 3.34
N HIS A 65 -12.30 6.41 3.12
CA HIS A 65 -11.25 6.25 4.13
C HIS A 65 -10.68 7.62 4.54
N ILE A 66 -10.27 8.46 3.58
CA ILE A 66 -9.90 9.87 3.80
C ILE A 66 -10.97 10.59 4.63
N SER A 67 -12.23 10.53 4.20
CA SER A 67 -13.37 11.16 4.89
C SER A 67 -13.52 10.66 6.34
N THR A 68 -13.33 9.36 6.56
CA THR A 68 -13.41 8.73 7.89
C THR A 68 -12.27 9.19 8.79
N LEU A 69 -11.03 9.16 8.32
CA LEU A 69 -9.85 9.62 9.05
C LEU A 69 -9.95 11.11 9.39
N LEU A 70 -10.34 11.96 8.43
CA LEU A 70 -10.59 13.39 8.65
C LEU A 70 -11.68 13.63 9.71
N SER A 71 -12.73 12.82 9.76
CA SER A 71 -13.80 12.94 10.77
C SER A 71 -13.34 12.64 12.20
N VAL A 72 -12.30 11.81 12.36
CA VAL A 72 -11.67 11.48 13.64
C VAL A 72 -10.62 12.53 14.01
N LEU A 73 -9.69 12.82 13.08
CA LEU A 73 -8.56 13.73 13.28
C LEU A 73 -8.98 15.20 13.44
N LYS A 74 -10.01 15.65 12.71
CA LYS A 74 -10.54 17.02 12.75
C LYS A 74 -9.41 18.05 12.53
N THR A 75 -9.17 18.95 13.48
CA THR A 75 -8.11 19.98 13.41
C THR A 75 -6.69 19.44 13.60
N ALA A 76 -6.53 18.16 13.93
CA ALA A 76 -5.22 17.48 14.01
C ALA A 76 -4.87 16.72 12.72
N ALA A 77 -5.68 16.83 11.66
CA ALA A 77 -5.37 16.27 10.34
C ALA A 77 -4.28 17.07 9.62
N ILE A 78 -3.41 16.37 8.88
CA ILE A 78 -2.58 17.00 7.85
C ILE A 78 -3.43 17.63 6.75
N PRO A 79 -2.95 18.69 6.07
CA PRO A 79 -3.59 19.19 4.86
C PRO A 79 -3.45 18.17 3.71
N ASP A 80 -4.42 18.17 2.80
CA ASP A 80 -4.39 17.43 1.55
C ASP A 80 -3.12 17.78 0.74
N PRO A 81 -2.20 16.83 0.45
CA PRO A 81 -0.99 17.10 -0.33
C PRO A 81 -1.28 17.47 -1.80
N THR A 82 -2.49 17.17 -2.27
CA THR A 82 -2.93 17.19 -3.68
C THR A 82 -2.14 16.22 -4.57
N ARG A 83 -2.61 16.00 -5.81
CA ARG A 83 -1.85 15.24 -6.82
C ARG A 83 -0.42 15.78 -7.05
N ALA A 84 -0.17 17.06 -6.77
CA ALA A 84 1.15 17.69 -6.91
C ALA A 84 2.13 17.33 -5.76
N GLY A 85 1.65 16.77 -4.65
CA GLY A 85 2.49 16.23 -3.58
C GLY A 85 3.20 14.92 -3.97
N TYR A 86 2.83 14.30 -5.09
CA TYR A 86 3.24 12.95 -5.46
C TYR A 86 4.01 12.88 -6.78
N ASP A 87 5.03 12.02 -6.80
CA ASP A 87 5.80 11.62 -7.98
C ASP A 87 5.88 10.10 -7.99
N TYR A 88 4.96 9.48 -8.72
CA TYR A 88 4.88 8.03 -8.79
C TYR A 88 6.09 7.42 -9.53
N THR A 89 6.79 8.19 -10.39
CA THR A 89 8.01 7.71 -11.08
C THR A 89 9.21 7.58 -10.14
N THR A 90 9.05 7.87 -8.86
CA THR A 90 10.09 7.85 -7.81
C THR A 90 11.28 8.78 -8.05
N SER A 91 11.20 9.70 -9.01
CA SER A 91 12.27 10.66 -9.34
C SER A 91 12.38 11.81 -8.32
N GLN A 92 11.44 11.88 -7.36
CA GLN A 92 11.27 12.95 -6.38
C GLN A 92 11.27 14.33 -7.06
N ASN A 93 10.33 14.50 -8.00
CA ASN A 93 10.21 15.63 -8.92
C ASN A 93 11.53 15.93 -9.66
N LYS A 94 12.12 14.88 -10.25
CA LYS A 94 13.36 14.89 -11.05
C LYS A 94 14.62 15.29 -10.28
N THR A 95 14.59 15.34 -8.94
CA THR A 95 15.78 15.59 -8.12
C THR A 95 16.74 14.39 -8.07
N ARG A 96 16.26 13.20 -8.43
CA ARG A 96 17.05 11.98 -8.67
C ARG A 96 16.56 11.22 -9.90
N SER A 97 17.38 10.33 -10.43
CA SER A 97 16.92 9.34 -11.42
C SER A 97 15.79 8.47 -10.82
N PRO A 98 14.77 8.08 -11.62
CA PRO A 98 13.80 7.06 -11.23
C PRO A 98 14.47 5.80 -10.65
N LEU A 99 13.94 5.26 -9.55
CA LEU A 99 14.42 4.00 -8.97
C LEU A 99 14.10 2.79 -9.85
N MET A 100 13.12 2.93 -10.75
CA MET A 100 12.83 1.95 -11.81
C MET A 100 13.43 2.43 -13.14
N PRO A 101 14.39 1.70 -13.74
CA PRO A 101 14.90 2.02 -15.09
C PRO A 101 13.78 2.06 -16.15
N ALA A 102 12.76 1.20 -16.01
CA ALA A 102 11.59 1.16 -16.91
C ALA A 102 10.81 2.50 -16.94
N PHE A 103 10.71 3.22 -15.81
CA PHE A 103 10.06 4.54 -15.80
C PHE A 103 10.83 5.58 -16.62
N ALA A 104 12.15 5.50 -16.68
CA ALA A 104 12.95 6.44 -17.48
C ALA A 104 12.65 6.28 -18.98
N SER A 105 12.53 5.03 -19.48
CA SER A 105 12.12 4.73 -20.85
C SER A 105 10.67 5.12 -21.17
N LEU A 106 9.79 5.19 -20.16
CA LEU A 106 8.39 5.61 -20.30
C LEU A 106 8.20 7.14 -20.16
N GLY A 107 9.28 7.92 -20.12
CA GLY A 107 9.23 9.39 -20.03
C GLY A 107 9.10 9.95 -18.61
N GLY A 108 9.33 9.13 -17.57
CA GLY A 108 9.29 9.58 -16.17
C GLY A 108 10.29 10.69 -15.83
N THR A 109 11.36 10.83 -16.63
CA THR A 109 12.33 11.93 -16.53
C THR A 109 11.78 13.27 -17.03
N THR A 110 10.79 13.28 -17.94
CA THR A 110 10.16 14.51 -18.45
C THR A 110 8.85 14.84 -17.73
N SER A 111 8.18 13.86 -17.14
CA SER A 111 6.96 14.05 -16.32
C SER A 111 6.89 13.05 -15.15
N PRO A 112 6.74 13.51 -13.89
CA PRO A 112 6.72 12.65 -12.69
C PRO A 112 5.46 11.77 -12.55
N THR A 113 4.51 11.85 -13.49
CA THR A 113 3.31 11.02 -13.51
C THR A 113 3.23 10.13 -14.75
N THR A 114 3.57 10.65 -15.93
CA THR A 114 3.18 10.05 -17.23
C THR A 114 3.61 8.60 -17.42
N GLY A 115 4.76 8.17 -16.88
CA GLY A 115 5.40 6.92 -17.25
C GLY A 115 4.59 5.63 -17.02
N MET A 116 3.92 5.48 -15.87
CA MET A 116 3.13 4.25 -15.63
C MET A 116 1.68 4.34 -16.12
N PHE A 117 1.15 5.55 -16.26
CA PHE A 117 -0.24 5.72 -16.71
C PHE A 117 -0.39 5.61 -18.24
N THR A 118 0.66 5.16 -18.93
CA THR A 118 0.65 4.73 -20.34
C THR A 118 0.87 3.22 -20.52
N ASP A 119 1.17 2.45 -19.46
CA ASP A 119 1.31 0.98 -19.52
C ASP A 119 0.54 0.28 -18.39
N ASN A 120 -0.42 -0.56 -18.76
CA ASN A 120 -1.29 -1.26 -17.82
C ASN A 120 -0.53 -2.21 -16.88
N ALA A 121 0.49 -2.91 -17.39
CA ALA A 121 1.25 -3.87 -16.58
C ALA A 121 2.06 -3.17 -15.49
N THR A 122 2.71 -2.05 -15.84
CA THR A 122 3.45 -1.18 -14.91
C THR A 122 2.51 -0.51 -13.91
N PHE A 123 1.34 -0.01 -14.34
CA PHE A 123 0.33 0.54 -13.43
C PHE A 123 -0.16 -0.50 -12.40
N LEU A 124 -0.53 -1.70 -12.83
CA LEU A 124 -0.98 -2.76 -11.90
C LEU A 124 0.12 -3.24 -10.95
N LEU A 125 1.36 -3.32 -11.44
CA LEU A 125 2.54 -3.66 -10.64
C LEU A 125 2.79 -2.62 -9.54
N VAL A 126 2.81 -1.33 -9.89
CA VAL A 126 3.06 -0.25 -8.93
C VAL A 126 1.89 -0.10 -7.95
N GLY A 127 0.65 -0.16 -8.44
CA GLY A 127 -0.56 -0.11 -7.60
C GLY A 127 -0.62 -1.20 -6.54
N GLN A 128 -0.24 -2.44 -6.87
CA GLN A 128 -0.18 -3.53 -5.86
C GLN A 128 0.72 -3.15 -4.68
N ASN A 129 1.87 -2.52 -4.94
CA ASN A 129 2.83 -2.22 -3.89
C ASN A 129 2.40 -1.06 -2.99
N PHE A 130 1.50 -0.18 -3.43
CA PHE A 130 0.88 0.81 -2.54
C PHE A 130 -0.07 0.12 -1.57
N VAL A 131 -1.08 -0.60 -2.08
CA VAL A 131 -2.09 -1.24 -1.24
C VAL A 131 -1.50 -2.32 -0.33
N ASP A 132 -0.46 -3.05 -0.78
CA ASP A 132 0.29 -3.96 0.10
C ASP A 132 1.01 -3.19 1.24
N THR A 133 1.53 -1.97 0.97
CA THR A 133 2.05 -1.08 2.02
C THR A 133 0.93 -0.60 2.94
N GLY A 134 -0.23 -0.23 2.40
CA GLY A 134 -1.42 0.22 3.15
C GLY A 134 -1.95 -0.85 4.11
N VAL A 135 -2.21 -2.07 3.60
CA VAL A 135 -2.59 -3.26 4.38
C VAL A 135 -1.67 -3.42 5.59
N ARG A 136 -0.34 -3.44 5.36
CA ARG A 136 0.65 -3.68 6.41
C ARG A 136 0.82 -2.49 7.38
N ALA A 137 0.65 -1.27 6.89
CA ALA A 137 0.69 -0.05 7.71
C ALA A 137 -0.48 0.02 8.69
N TYR A 138 -1.71 -0.29 8.25
CA TYR A 138 -2.86 -0.40 9.14
C TYR A 138 -2.66 -1.44 10.23
N LYS A 139 -2.12 -2.61 9.86
CA LYS A 139 -1.87 -3.71 10.80
C LYS A 139 -0.79 -3.37 11.83
N GLY A 140 0.25 -2.66 11.44
CA GLY A 140 1.26 -2.12 12.36
C GLY A 140 0.73 -1.00 13.25
N GLY A 141 -0.12 -0.12 12.71
CA GLY A 141 -0.78 0.94 13.46
C GLY A 141 -1.79 0.44 14.51
N ALA A 142 -2.41 -0.73 14.30
CA ALA A 142 -3.47 -1.27 15.15
C ALA A 142 -3.10 -1.36 16.65
N ALA A 143 -1.84 -1.68 16.98
CA ALA A 143 -1.37 -1.75 18.36
C ALA A 143 -1.49 -0.39 19.10
N ASN A 144 -1.25 0.72 18.40
CA ASN A 144 -1.37 2.08 18.96
C ASN A 144 -2.83 2.48 19.22
N LEU A 145 -3.79 1.84 18.55
CA LEU A 145 -5.22 2.15 18.61
C LEU A 145 -5.98 1.32 19.66
N ILE A 146 -5.33 0.34 20.31
CA ILE A 146 -5.99 -0.65 21.18
C ILE A 146 -6.72 -0.07 22.40
N SER A 147 -6.34 1.13 22.85
CA SER A 147 -7.03 1.88 23.90
C SER A 147 -8.35 2.50 23.43
N GLN A 148 -8.50 2.79 22.14
CA GLN A 148 -9.63 3.49 21.52
C GLN A 148 -10.39 2.56 20.58
N LYS A 149 -11.25 1.71 21.16
CA LYS A 149 -11.93 0.60 20.45
C LYS A 149 -12.64 1.04 19.17
N ASP A 150 -13.39 2.13 19.20
CA ASP A 150 -14.13 2.67 18.06
C ASP A 150 -13.19 3.12 16.91
N ILE A 151 -11.97 3.59 17.23
CA ILE A 151 -10.94 3.94 16.24
C ILE A 151 -10.29 2.67 15.68
N LEU A 152 -9.95 1.72 16.56
CA LEU A 152 -9.40 0.41 16.16
C LEU A 152 -10.37 -0.33 15.24
N GLU A 153 -11.66 -0.37 15.56
CA GLU A 153 -12.69 -0.99 14.73
C GLU A 153 -12.79 -0.30 13.37
N ALA A 154 -12.77 1.04 13.32
CA ALA A 154 -12.76 1.77 12.06
C ALA A 154 -11.50 1.45 11.21
N ALA A 155 -10.32 1.46 11.82
CA ALA A 155 -9.05 1.16 11.15
C ALA A 155 -8.95 -0.29 10.66
N LEU A 156 -9.46 -1.27 11.43
CA LEU A 156 -9.50 -2.68 11.01
C LEU A 156 -10.57 -2.94 9.94
N ASN A 157 -11.64 -2.16 9.88
CA ASN A 157 -12.59 -2.20 8.76
C ASN A 157 -11.94 -1.67 7.47
N ILE A 158 -11.18 -0.57 7.53
CA ILE A 158 -10.43 -0.05 6.37
C ILE A 158 -9.39 -1.08 5.91
N HIS A 159 -8.55 -1.58 6.81
CA HIS A 159 -7.59 -2.67 6.55
C HIS A 159 -8.21 -3.89 5.82
N SER A 160 -9.45 -4.24 6.17
CA SER A 160 -10.20 -5.32 5.51
C SER A 160 -10.61 -4.96 4.07
N VAL A 161 -10.86 -3.69 3.76
CA VAL A 161 -11.12 -3.16 2.41
C VAL A 161 -9.82 -3.14 1.60
N GLU A 162 -8.72 -2.61 2.15
CA GLU A 162 -7.38 -2.64 1.53
C GLU A 162 -6.97 -4.05 1.06
N ALA A 163 -7.17 -5.06 1.91
CA ALA A 163 -6.86 -6.45 1.57
C ALA A 163 -7.69 -6.98 0.37
N ARG A 164 -8.93 -6.47 0.17
CA ARG A 164 -9.76 -6.80 -1.00
C ARG A 164 -9.27 -6.07 -2.25
N HIS A 165 -8.86 -4.81 -2.12
CA HIS A 165 -8.28 -4.03 -3.21
C HIS A 165 -6.97 -4.67 -3.69
N SER A 166 -6.04 -5.01 -2.78
CA SER A 166 -4.81 -5.76 -3.09
C SER A 166 -5.12 -7.04 -3.85
N SER A 167 -6.00 -7.90 -3.31
CA SER A 167 -6.43 -9.13 -3.98
C SER A 167 -7.01 -8.90 -5.39
N ARG A 168 -7.72 -7.78 -5.60
CA ARG A 168 -8.29 -7.42 -6.90
C ARG A 168 -7.22 -6.94 -7.89
N ILE A 169 -6.29 -6.08 -7.49
CA ILE A 169 -5.15 -5.65 -8.32
C ILE A 169 -4.28 -6.86 -8.70
N ARG A 170 -3.99 -7.72 -7.72
CA ARG A 170 -3.32 -9.02 -7.91
C ARG A 170 -4.04 -9.87 -8.95
N SER A 171 -5.37 -9.98 -8.89
CA SER A 171 -6.15 -10.72 -9.91
C SER A 171 -5.97 -10.16 -11.33
N PHE A 172 -5.88 -8.83 -11.49
CA PHE A 172 -5.61 -8.23 -12.80
C PHE A 172 -4.18 -8.50 -13.29
N ARG A 173 -3.17 -8.49 -12.40
CA ARG A 173 -1.79 -8.91 -12.75
C ARG A 173 -1.72 -10.36 -13.26
N ARG A 174 -2.64 -11.23 -12.82
CA ARG A 174 -2.79 -12.62 -13.30
C ARG A 174 -3.60 -12.79 -14.58
N GLY A 175 -4.12 -11.70 -15.17
CA GLY A 175 -5.04 -11.77 -16.32
C GLY A 175 -6.50 -12.09 -15.96
N GLY A 176 -6.87 -12.02 -14.68
CA GLY A 176 -8.26 -12.15 -14.21
C GLY A 176 -8.41 -13.01 -12.96
N ILE A 177 -9.64 -13.08 -12.44
CA ILE A 177 -9.99 -13.83 -11.21
C ILE A 177 -9.64 -15.33 -11.33
N GLN A 178 -9.82 -15.90 -12.52
CA GLN A 178 -9.53 -17.32 -12.81
C GLN A 178 -8.03 -17.61 -13.09
N GLY A 179 -7.17 -16.58 -13.12
CA GLY A 179 -5.73 -16.75 -13.31
C GLY A 179 -5.08 -17.35 -12.07
N THR A 180 -4.22 -18.35 -12.25
CA THR A 180 -3.51 -19.07 -11.17
C THR A 180 -1.98 -18.89 -11.20
N THR A 181 -1.44 -18.31 -12.28
CA THR A 181 -0.03 -17.87 -12.38
C THR A 181 0.23 -16.73 -11.38
N PRO A 182 1.41 -16.61 -10.73
CA PRO A 182 1.67 -15.54 -9.76
C PRO A 182 1.46 -14.12 -10.32
N PRO A 183 1.15 -13.10 -9.48
CA PRO A 183 1.18 -13.08 -8.01
C PRO A 183 -0.04 -13.73 -7.36
N LYS A 184 0.10 -14.23 -6.12
CA LYS A 184 -1.04 -14.72 -5.32
C LYS A 184 -2.04 -13.59 -5.02
N SER A 185 -3.27 -13.94 -4.62
CA SER A 185 -4.32 -12.98 -4.24
C SER A 185 -4.19 -12.42 -2.82
N TRP A 186 -3.08 -12.75 -2.14
CA TRP A 186 -2.65 -12.25 -0.84
C TRP A 186 -1.14 -12.05 -0.88
N ILE A 187 -0.60 -11.29 0.05
CA ILE A 187 0.84 -11.04 0.17
C ILE A 187 1.56 -12.35 0.52
N THR A 188 2.80 -12.54 0.03
CA THR A 188 3.56 -13.79 0.19
C THR A 188 5.07 -13.51 0.28
N PRO A 189 5.85 -14.33 1.03
CA PRO A 189 7.31 -14.18 1.14
C PRO A 189 8.05 -14.15 -0.19
N ASP A 190 7.56 -14.86 -1.20
CA ASP A 190 8.16 -14.89 -2.52
C ASP A 190 7.09 -14.86 -3.61
N GLU A 191 6.85 -13.66 -4.15
CA GLU A 191 6.13 -13.51 -5.43
C GLU A 191 7.00 -13.82 -6.64
N THR A 192 8.32 -13.94 -6.47
CA THR A 192 9.27 -14.09 -7.58
C THR A 192 9.06 -15.41 -8.28
N PRO A 193 8.92 -15.38 -9.60
CA PRO A 193 9.08 -16.58 -10.35
C PRO A 193 10.09 -16.26 -11.47
N GLY A 194 11.33 -16.73 -11.34
CA GLY A 194 12.34 -16.58 -12.41
C GLY A 194 13.72 -17.22 -12.16
N ALA A 195 14.20 -17.19 -10.92
CA ALA A 195 15.56 -17.47 -10.45
C ALA A 195 16.57 -16.35 -10.78
N LEU A 196 17.33 -15.79 -9.82
CA LEU A 196 17.28 -15.81 -8.35
C LEU A 196 17.47 -14.36 -7.87
N LEU A 197 16.83 -13.94 -6.78
CA LEU A 197 17.22 -12.71 -6.06
C LEU A 197 17.86 -13.09 -4.73
N PRO A 198 19.21 -13.07 -4.69
CA PRO A 198 20.15 -13.88 -3.90
C PRO A 198 19.77 -15.27 -3.32
N ASN A 199 18.53 -15.76 -3.46
CA ASN A 199 17.95 -16.70 -2.49
C ASN A 199 16.64 -17.43 -2.92
N ASN A 200 16.46 -17.93 -4.17
CA ASN A 200 15.50 -19.06 -4.38
C ASN A 200 14.69 -19.24 -5.72
N GLY A 201 13.74 -18.34 -6.07
CA GLY A 201 12.47 -18.64 -6.82
C GLY A 201 12.48 -19.03 -8.33
N VAL A 202 11.32 -19.36 -8.95
CA VAL A 202 11.08 -19.87 -10.37
C VAL A 202 9.57 -19.79 -10.76
N ALA A 203 8.98 -19.49 -11.96
CA ALA A 203 9.29 -18.78 -13.23
C ALA A 203 8.00 -18.13 -13.87
N GLY A 204 7.86 -16.78 -14.00
CA GLY A 204 6.75 -16.08 -14.71
C GLY A 204 5.85 -15.00 -14.01
N ALA A 205 6.38 -13.89 -13.45
CA ALA A 205 5.58 -12.69 -13.08
C ALA A 205 6.38 -11.38 -13.21
N PRO A 206 5.75 -10.18 -13.35
CA PRO A 206 6.49 -8.92 -13.43
C PRO A 206 7.32 -8.70 -12.16
N ALA A 207 8.64 -8.54 -12.32
CA ALA A 207 9.57 -8.46 -11.21
C ALA A 207 9.17 -7.35 -10.22
N MET A 208 9.17 -7.67 -8.91
CA MET A 208 8.98 -6.65 -7.87
C MET A 208 10.09 -5.60 -8.02
N VAL A 209 9.73 -4.32 -8.07
CA VAL A 209 10.65 -3.27 -8.52
C VAL A 209 11.18 -2.48 -7.33
N SER A 210 12.50 -2.24 -7.28
CA SER A 210 13.15 -1.31 -6.34
C SER A 210 12.25 -0.11 -5.98
N PRO A 211 11.82 0.05 -4.71
CA PRO A 211 12.35 -0.57 -3.48
C PRO A 211 11.94 -2.03 -3.21
N TYR A 212 10.94 -2.56 -3.91
CA TYR A 212 10.30 -3.87 -3.67
C TYR A 212 11.11 -5.09 -4.18
N ALA A 213 12.22 -4.88 -4.89
CA ALA A 213 13.07 -5.98 -5.39
C ALA A 213 13.92 -6.59 -4.26
N ALA A 214 13.93 -7.92 -4.10
CA ALA A 214 14.91 -8.56 -3.20
C ALA A 214 16.35 -8.30 -3.69
N GLY A 215 17.24 -7.93 -2.77
CA GLY A 215 18.55 -7.33 -3.09
C GLY A 215 18.54 -5.80 -3.13
N ALA A 216 17.36 -5.15 -3.11
CA ALA A 216 17.24 -3.84 -2.50
C ALA A 216 17.49 -3.96 -0.98
N ASP A 217 17.86 -2.84 -0.39
CA ASP A 217 18.09 -2.68 1.05
C ASP A 217 16.81 -3.05 1.84
N ALA A 218 16.92 -4.04 2.74
CA ALA A 218 15.79 -4.59 3.49
C ALA A 218 15.07 -3.56 4.38
N THR A 219 15.70 -2.41 4.65
CA THR A 219 15.05 -1.27 5.32
C THR A 219 14.00 -0.54 4.46
N LYS A 220 13.90 -0.89 3.16
CA LYS A 220 13.05 -0.17 2.17
C LYS A 220 11.83 -0.95 1.70
N TYR A 221 11.79 -2.28 1.88
CA TYR A 221 10.57 -3.10 1.86
C TYR A 221 10.90 -4.50 2.42
N PRO A 222 10.63 -4.79 3.71
CA PRO A 222 10.92 -6.10 4.26
C PRO A 222 9.91 -7.12 3.70
N ALA A 223 10.40 -8.30 3.32
CA ALA A 223 9.57 -9.42 2.87
C ALA A 223 8.59 -9.88 3.97
N GLU A 224 7.50 -10.55 3.59
CA GLU A 224 6.62 -11.22 4.55
C GLU A 224 7.11 -12.65 4.80
N ASN A 225 8.06 -12.83 5.72
CA ASN A 225 8.68 -14.12 6.01
C ASN A 225 8.67 -14.52 7.50
N ASN A 226 7.89 -13.83 8.33
CA ASN A 226 7.75 -14.12 9.75
C ASN A 226 6.95 -15.40 10.02
N VAL A 227 7.69 -16.49 10.19
CA VAL A 227 7.15 -17.79 10.62
C VAL A 227 6.92 -17.91 12.14
N THR A 228 6.84 -16.81 12.89
CA THR A 228 6.61 -16.82 14.36
C THR A 228 5.50 -15.83 14.76
N GLN A 229 4.41 -16.35 15.31
CA GLN A 229 3.26 -15.55 15.75
C GLN A 229 2.98 -15.77 17.23
N ALA A 230 2.90 -14.69 18.02
CA ALA A 230 2.73 -14.74 19.48
C ALA A 230 3.69 -15.74 20.18
N THR A 231 4.98 -15.70 19.80
CA THR A 231 6.07 -16.63 20.20
C THR A 231 5.95 -18.09 19.72
N LEU A 232 4.87 -18.48 19.05
CA LEU A 232 4.71 -19.80 18.47
C LEU A 232 5.36 -19.89 17.07
N ALA A 233 6.28 -20.82 16.89
CA ALA A 233 6.85 -21.14 15.58
C ALA A 233 5.83 -21.89 14.72
N LEU A 234 5.45 -21.31 13.58
CA LEU A 234 4.47 -21.87 12.65
C LEU A 234 5.02 -23.10 11.91
N THR A 235 6.33 -23.17 11.71
CA THR A 235 7.05 -24.29 11.05
C THR A 235 7.00 -25.60 11.82
N THR A 236 6.80 -25.58 13.15
CA THR A 236 6.72 -26.78 13.98
C THR A 236 5.28 -27.13 14.38
N SER A 237 4.31 -26.29 14.05
CA SER A 237 2.92 -26.37 14.54
C SER A 237 1.95 -27.09 13.60
N GLY A 238 2.47 -27.94 12.70
CA GLY A 238 1.65 -28.72 11.76
C GLY A 238 1.10 -27.95 10.54
N ILE A 239 1.53 -26.70 10.32
CA ILE A 239 1.20 -25.92 9.13
C ILE A 239 2.03 -26.45 7.94
N ALA A 240 1.41 -26.52 6.76
CA ALA A 240 1.94 -27.28 5.61
C ALA A 240 3.31 -26.80 5.08
N SER A 241 3.69 -25.55 5.29
CA SER A 241 5.03 -25.03 4.99
C SER A 241 5.31 -23.70 5.70
N ALA A 242 6.58 -23.28 5.73
CA ALA A 242 6.98 -21.94 6.16
C ALA A 242 6.24 -20.83 5.39
N THR A 243 6.15 -20.97 4.06
CA THR A 243 5.42 -20.07 3.16
C THR A 243 3.93 -19.99 3.53
N ALA A 244 3.27 -21.13 3.80
CA ALA A 244 1.87 -21.15 4.23
C ALA A 244 1.67 -20.60 5.64
N GLY A 245 2.70 -20.61 6.49
CA GLY A 245 2.71 -19.96 7.79
C GLY A 245 2.71 -18.44 7.68
N ALA A 246 3.61 -17.87 6.87
CA ALA A 246 3.64 -16.43 6.63
C ALA A 246 2.38 -15.94 5.91
N GLU A 247 1.97 -16.61 4.82
CA GLU A 247 0.75 -16.27 4.04
C GLU A 247 -0.57 -16.33 4.83
N ALA A 248 -0.57 -16.94 6.02
CA ALA A 248 -1.75 -16.95 6.90
C ALA A 248 -1.89 -15.66 7.74
N PHE A 249 -0.88 -14.79 7.77
CA PHE A 249 -0.86 -13.56 8.56
C PHE A 249 -0.10 -12.45 7.84
N ASP A 250 -0.79 -11.48 7.23
CA ASP A 250 -0.14 -10.27 6.69
C ASP A 250 0.75 -9.62 7.77
N GLU A 251 1.92 -9.09 7.40
CA GLU A 251 2.94 -8.72 8.39
C GLU A 251 2.95 -7.22 8.66
N PRO A 252 2.78 -6.79 9.92
CA PRO A 252 2.74 -5.37 10.27
C PRO A 252 4.06 -4.68 9.93
N LEU A 253 3.97 -3.52 9.26
CA LEU A 253 5.12 -2.61 9.11
C LEU A 253 5.08 -1.55 10.20
N ASP A 254 6.25 -1.25 10.78
CA ASP A 254 6.37 -0.11 11.69
C ASP A 254 6.29 1.23 10.95
N ALA A 255 5.93 2.29 11.67
CA ALA A 255 5.70 3.60 11.10
C ALA A 255 6.95 4.24 10.44
N ALA A 256 8.18 3.88 10.83
CA ALA A 256 9.39 4.38 10.18
C ALA A 256 9.65 3.65 8.85
N THR A 257 9.44 2.33 8.80
CA THR A 257 9.54 1.55 7.55
C THR A 257 8.46 1.96 6.54
N VAL A 258 7.20 2.13 6.97
CA VAL A 258 6.11 2.65 6.11
C VAL A 258 6.49 4.00 5.49
N LYS A 259 7.03 4.92 6.31
CA LYS A 259 7.51 6.22 5.83
C LYS A 259 8.68 6.09 4.86
N ALA A 260 9.65 5.23 5.14
CA ALA A 260 10.81 5.00 4.27
C ALA A 260 10.42 4.47 2.88
N ILE A 261 9.36 3.65 2.81
CA ILE A 261 8.72 3.21 1.55
C ILE A 261 8.09 4.41 0.86
N ALA A 262 7.10 5.03 1.51
CA ALA A 262 6.20 6.00 0.89
C ALA A 262 6.90 7.32 0.48
N LYS A 263 7.98 7.72 1.19
CA LYS A 263 8.85 8.85 0.79
C LYS A 263 9.43 8.74 -0.62
N ASN A 264 9.51 7.54 -1.21
CA ASN A 264 9.98 7.39 -2.58
C ASN A 264 9.01 7.96 -3.60
N PHE A 265 7.72 8.09 -3.26
CA PHE A 265 6.65 8.55 -4.14
C PHE A 265 6.19 9.99 -3.82
N ALA A 266 6.84 10.66 -2.87
CA ALA A 266 6.64 12.07 -2.60
C ALA A 266 7.40 12.93 -3.63
N ALA A 267 6.72 13.90 -4.25
CA ALA A 267 7.36 14.91 -5.09
C ALA A 267 8.33 15.80 -4.29
N ASN A 268 8.09 15.93 -2.98
CA ASN A 268 9.03 16.51 -2.01
C ASN A 268 9.11 15.63 -0.74
N PRO A 269 10.16 14.80 -0.58
CA PRO A 269 10.32 13.90 0.57
C PRO A 269 10.68 14.59 1.89
N ALA A 270 10.85 15.92 1.87
CA ALA A 270 10.96 16.76 3.07
C ALA A 270 9.62 17.40 3.47
N ALA A 271 8.57 17.28 2.66
CA ALA A 271 7.22 17.77 2.98
C ALA A 271 6.22 16.67 3.35
N LEU A 272 6.44 15.43 2.90
CA LEU A 272 5.50 14.31 3.04
C LEU A 272 6.17 13.06 3.62
N PHE A 273 5.41 12.26 4.36
CA PHE A 273 5.84 11.03 5.05
C PHE A 273 7.00 11.23 6.05
N ASN A 274 7.14 12.43 6.63
CA ASN A 274 8.08 12.71 7.74
C ASN A 274 7.62 12.06 9.04
#